data_AF-A0A2V4FNA5-F1
#
_entry.id   AF-A0A2V4FNA5-F1
#
_cell.length_a   1.000
_cell.length_b   1.000
_cell.length_c   1.000
_cell.angle_alpha   90.00
_cell.angle_beta   90.00
_cell.angle_gamma   90.00
#
_symmetry.space_group_name_H-M   'P 1'
#
loop_
_entity.id
_entity.type
_entity.pdbx_description
1 polymer ?
#
loop_
_entity_poly.entity_id
_entity_poly.type
_entity_poly.pdbx_seq_one_letter_code
_entity_poly.pdbx_strand_id
1 'polypeptide(L)'
;MNKIIAKSDQIQCLKKKITQCYRQYQFTDEQKIYAKFDRTLFSEDYQTFAFYRAEITQTLTQLEKLQDQEQYQCQFYSKKLLAQLQALLDAASSPHFEKKLRKEKTTSPYRVKQKNEIHQLPPRERLEKYYEALQALNDKIALQKDQYYLATDELEKQQLQRHITHTQQRKARCLEAIATLEEYLSLTK
;
A
#
# COMPACT_ATOMS: atom_id res chain seq x y z
N MET A 1 -20.42 18.05 44.83
CA MET A 1 -21.08 16.77 44.48
C MET A 1 -20.19 16.02 43.50
N ASN A 2 -19.35 15.12 43.99
CA ASN A 2 -18.44 14.33 43.17
C ASN A 2 -19.25 13.26 42.44
N LYS A 3 -19.45 13.40 41.12
CA LYS A 3 -19.99 12.32 40.29
C LYS A 3 -18.93 11.21 40.25
N ILE A 4 -19.14 10.17 41.05
CA ILE A 4 -18.50 8.87 40.84
C ILE A 4 -19.07 8.36 39.52
N ILE A 5 -18.38 8.64 38.43
CA ILE A 5 -18.74 8.09 37.11
C ILE A 5 -18.44 6.60 37.21
N ALA A 6 -19.48 5.76 37.12
CA ALA A 6 -19.31 4.31 37.17
C ALA A 6 -18.36 3.87 36.04
N LYS A 7 -17.54 2.85 36.30
CA LYS A 7 -16.59 2.28 35.32
C LYS A 7 -17.25 1.96 33.97
N SER A 8 -18.50 1.50 33.99
CA SER A 8 -19.31 1.27 32.79
C SER A 8 -19.48 2.53 31.93
N ASP A 9 -19.74 3.67 32.56
CA ASP A 9 -19.99 4.95 31.88
C ASP A 9 -18.70 5.50 31.25
N GLN A 10 -17.56 5.27 31.90
CA GLN A 10 -16.25 5.64 31.37
C GLN A 10 -15.91 4.80 30.12
N ILE A 11 -16.16 3.50 30.17
CA ILE A 11 -15.95 2.58 29.04
C ILE A 11 -16.89 2.93 27.88
N GLN A 12 -18.15 3.27 28.16
CA GLN A 12 -19.08 3.73 27.13
C GLN A 12 -18.62 5.04 26.49
N CYS A 13 -18.10 5.98 27.28
CA CYS A 13 -17.52 7.22 26.77
C CYS A 13 -16.30 6.95 25.86
N LEU A 14 -15.43 6.04 26.27
CA LEU A 14 -14.28 5.56 25.48
C LEU A 14 -14.73 4.96 24.14
N LYS A 15 -15.70 4.04 24.15
CA LYS A 15 -16.28 3.44 22.94
C LYS A 15 -16.80 4.50 21.97
N LYS A 16 -17.53 5.50 22.49
CA LYS A 16 -18.06 6.62 21.68
C LYS A 16 -16.94 7.45 21.06
N LYS A 17 -15.92 7.82 21.85
CA LYS A 17 -14.78 8.61 21.37
C LYS A 17 -13.99 7.86 20.29
N ILE A 18 -13.73 6.58 20.50
CA ILE A 18 -13.02 5.72 19.54
C ILE A 18 -13.80 5.65 18.21
N THR A 19 -15.11 5.44 18.30
CA THR A 19 -15.99 5.43 17.11
C THR A 19 -15.99 6.77 16.39
N GLN A 20 -15.99 7.88 17.13
CA GLN A 20 -15.92 9.23 16.57
C GLN A 20 -14.57 9.47 15.87
N CYS A 21 -13.46 9.03 16.46
CA CYS A 21 -12.15 9.10 15.82
C CYS A 21 -12.14 8.35 14.49
N TYR A 22 -12.66 7.12 14.44
CA TYR A 22 -12.71 6.36 13.18
C TYR A 22 -13.45 7.10 12.05
N ARG A 23 -14.55 7.80 12.39
CA ARG A 23 -15.29 8.62 11.42
C ARG A 23 -14.52 9.85 10.96
N GLN A 24 -13.82 10.52 11.87
CA GLN A 24 -13.06 11.74 11.56
C GLN A 24 -11.90 11.48 10.58
N TYR A 25 -11.25 10.32 10.69
CA TYR A 25 -10.14 9.93 9.80
C TYR A 25 -10.59 9.23 8.50
N GLN A 26 -11.90 9.14 8.24
CA GLN A 26 -12.49 8.56 7.01
C GLN A 26 -11.98 7.14 6.65
N PHE A 27 -11.65 6.33 7.65
CA PHE A 27 -11.20 4.95 7.38
C PHE A 27 -12.34 4.10 6.84
N THR A 28 -12.11 3.42 5.72
CA THR A 28 -13.03 2.38 5.23
C THR A 28 -12.64 1.02 5.78
N ASP A 29 -13.63 0.16 6.00
CA ASP A 29 -13.42 -1.17 6.59
C ASP A 29 -12.48 -2.06 5.77
N GLU A 30 -12.55 -1.91 4.45
CA GLU A 30 -11.75 -2.62 3.46
C GLU A 30 -10.32 -2.06 3.33
N GLN A 31 -10.04 -0.91 3.94
CA GLN A 31 -8.75 -0.24 3.82
C GLN A 31 -7.65 -1.10 4.45
N LYS A 32 -6.71 -1.56 3.62
CA LYS A 32 -5.58 -2.36 4.09
C LYS A 32 -4.51 -1.47 4.72
N ILE A 33 -4.13 -1.76 5.96
CA ILE A 33 -3.11 -1.00 6.70
C ILE A 33 -1.76 -1.71 6.51
N TYR A 34 -0.85 -1.07 5.78
CA TYR A 34 0.46 -1.65 5.44
C TYR A 34 1.54 -1.35 6.48
N ALA A 35 1.25 -1.65 7.75
CA ALA A 35 2.19 -1.49 8.85
C ALA A 35 2.53 -2.83 9.50
N LYS A 36 3.73 -2.92 10.07
CA LYS A 36 4.10 -3.97 11.02
C LYS A 36 3.83 -3.44 12.41
N PHE A 37 3.04 -4.16 13.18
CA PHE A 37 2.72 -3.82 14.54
C PHE A 37 3.49 -4.70 15.51
N ASP A 38 3.60 -4.23 16.74
CA ASP A 38 4.07 -5.08 17.83
C ASP A 38 3.03 -6.20 18.05
N ARG A 39 3.49 -7.45 18.13
CA ARG A 39 2.64 -8.63 18.34
C ARG A 39 1.88 -8.62 19.68
N THR A 40 2.33 -7.81 20.63
CA THR A 40 1.60 -7.59 21.89
C THR A 40 0.37 -6.69 21.71
N LEU A 41 0.37 -5.87 20.65
CA LEU A 41 -0.70 -4.93 20.32
C LEU A 41 -1.70 -5.53 19.35
N PHE A 42 -1.24 -6.14 18.25
CA PHE A 42 -2.11 -6.78 17.27
C PHE A 42 -1.62 -8.19 16.94
N SER A 43 -2.55 -9.08 16.63
CA SER A 43 -2.21 -10.48 16.33
C SER A 43 -1.58 -10.67 14.95
N GLU A 44 -1.95 -9.82 13.98
CA GLU A 44 -1.50 -9.93 12.59
C GLU A 44 -1.07 -8.59 12.00
N ASP A 45 -0.11 -8.66 11.08
CA ASP A 45 0.36 -7.52 10.29
C ASP A 45 -0.38 -7.44 8.95
N TYR A 46 -0.37 -6.27 8.31
CA TYR A 46 -0.87 -6.07 6.95
C TYR A 46 -2.36 -6.40 6.74
N GLN A 47 -3.19 -6.27 7.76
CA GLN A 47 -4.63 -6.57 7.67
C GLN A 47 -5.48 -5.35 7.30
N THR A 48 -6.79 -5.56 7.18
CA THR A 48 -7.76 -4.48 6.94
C THR A 48 -8.03 -3.67 8.20
N PHE A 49 -8.50 -2.43 8.02
CA PHE A 49 -8.92 -1.59 9.13
C PHE A 49 -10.03 -2.25 9.96
N ALA A 50 -10.96 -2.98 9.32
CA ALA A 50 -11.99 -3.75 10.00
C ALA A 50 -11.40 -4.80 10.96
N PHE A 51 -10.32 -5.48 10.57
CA PHE A 51 -9.61 -6.44 11.42
C PHE A 51 -9.03 -5.76 12.66
N TYR A 52 -8.28 -4.67 12.47
CA TYR A 52 -7.67 -3.93 13.60
C TYR A 52 -8.73 -3.31 14.52
N ARG A 53 -9.85 -2.85 13.98
CA ARG A 53 -10.99 -2.37 14.76
C ARG A 53 -11.63 -3.49 15.58
N ALA A 54 -11.74 -4.71 15.02
CA ALA A 54 -12.27 -5.86 15.74
C ALA A 54 -11.39 -6.21 16.94
N GLU A 55 -10.06 -6.19 16.78
CA GLU A 55 -9.12 -6.40 17.89
C GLU A 55 -9.21 -5.31 18.97
N ILE A 56 -9.32 -4.03 18.59
CA ILE A 56 -9.52 -2.93 19.55
C ILE A 56 -10.85 -3.10 20.31
N THR A 57 -11.90 -3.51 19.60
CA THR A 57 -13.21 -3.79 20.20
C THR A 57 -13.12 -4.96 21.17
N GLN A 58 -12.36 -6.00 20.84
CA GLN A 58 -12.10 -7.12 21.73
C GLN A 58 -11.36 -6.69 23.00
N THR A 59 -10.31 -5.86 22.88
CA THR A 59 -9.61 -5.26 24.03
C THR A 59 -10.58 -4.48 24.93
N LEU A 60 -11.47 -3.68 24.34
CA LEU A 60 -12.51 -2.95 25.06
C LEU A 60 -13.50 -3.88 25.78
N THR A 61 -13.95 -4.95 25.13
CA THR A 61 -14.84 -5.94 25.75
C THR A 61 -14.17 -6.67 26.90
N GLN A 62 -12.87 -6.96 26.81
CA GLN A 62 -12.13 -7.53 27.95
C GLN A 62 -12.09 -6.54 29.11
N LEU A 63 -11.80 -5.27 28.85
CA LEU A 63 -11.75 -4.22 29.86
C LEU A 63 -13.11 -4.00 30.56
N GLU A 64 -14.21 -4.20 29.85
CA GLU A 64 -15.59 -4.14 30.38
C GLU A 64 -15.96 -5.32 31.27
N LYS A 65 -15.41 -6.51 31.01
CA LYS A 65 -15.69 -7.73 31.78
C LYS A 65 -14.90 -7.81 33.09
N LEU A 66 -13.82 -7.03 33.23
CA LEU A 66 -12.98 -7.05 34.42
C LEU A 66 -13.72 -6.48 35.63
N GLN A 67 -13.56 -7.13 36.77
CA GLN A 67 -14.05 -6.66 38.06
C GLN A 67 -13.14 -5.57 38.62
N ASP A 68 -13.63 -4.78 39.58
CA ASP A 68 -12.86 -3.65 40.14
C ASP A 68 -11.66 -4.09 40.99
N GLN A 69 -11.64 -5.36 41.41
CA GLN A 69 -10.53 -5.96 42.15
C GLN A 69 -9.34 -6.35 41.23
N GLU A 70 -9.54 -6.36 39.91
CA GLU A 70 -8.53 -6.74 38.91
C GLU A 70 -7.75 -5.51 38.41
N GLN A 71 -7.17 -4.75 39.35
CA GLN A 71 -6.54 -3.45 39.07
C GLN A 71 -5.36 -3.56 38.09
N TYR A 72 -4.56 -4.63 38.19
CA TYR A 72 -3.42 -4.85 37.29
C TYR A 72 -3.87 -5.13 35.85
N GLN A 73 -4.89 -5.97 35.68
CA GLN A 73 -5.49 -6.31 34.39
C GLN A 73 -6.14 -5.06 33.78
N CYS A 74 -6.88 -4.29 34.59
CA CYS A 74 -7.46 -3.02 34.14
C CYS A 74 -6.38 -2.07 33.60
N GLN A 75 -5.26 -1.93 34.32
CA GLN A 75 -4.15 -1.09 33.88
C GLN A 75 -3.50 -1.62 32.60
N PHE A 76 -3.28 -2.93 32.51
CA PHE A 76 -2.69 -3.58 31.35
C PHE A 76 -3.54 -3.37 30.09
N TYR A 77 -4.84 -3.70 30.14
CA TYR A 77 -5.74 -3.54 29.00
C TYR A 77 -5.95 -2.07 28.63
N SER A 78 -5.95 -1.15 29.60
CA SER A 78 -6.02 0.29 29.33
C SER A 78 -4.79 0.77 28.56
N LYS A 79 -3.59 0.35 28.98
CA LYS A 79 -2.33 0.68 28.29
C LYS A 79 -2.29 0.07 26.90
N LYS A 80 -2.69 -1.20 26.76
CA LYS A 80 -2.78 -1.90 25.47
C LYS A 80 -3.71 -1.16 24.52
N LEU A 81 -4.91 -0.77 24.99
CA LEU A 81 -5.90 -0.06 24.19
C LEU A 81 -5.35 1.27 23.65
N LEU A 82 -4.70 2.06 24.50
CA LEU A 82 -4.08 3.32 24.08
C LEU A 82 -2.99 3.09 23.04
N ALA A 83 -2.12 2.09 23.25
CA ALA A 83 -1.06 1.75 22.31
C ALA A 83 -1.61 1.23 20.97
N GLN A 84 -2.68 0.43 20.98
CA GLN A 84 -3.38 -0.02 19.76
C GLN A 84 -3.95 1.16 18.96
N LEU A 85 -4.60 2.11 19.64
CA LEU A 85 -5.16 3.30 18.99
C LEU A 85 -4.07 4.19 18.41
N GLN A 86 -3.02 4.47 19.17
CA GLN A 86 -1.90 5.29 18.73
C GLN A 86 -1.21 4.66 17.51
N ALA A 87 -0.86 3.37 17.59
CA ALA A 87 -0.20 2.66 16.50
C ALA A 87 -1.06 2.65 15.23
N LEU A 88 -2.38 2.42 15.36
CA LEU A 88 -3.28 2.40 14.22
C LEU A 88 -3.43 3.79 13.57
N LEU A 89 -3.54 4.85 14.38
CA LEU A 89 -3.62 6.23 13.88
C LEU A 89 -2.31 6.66 13.19
N ASP A 90 -1.16 6.32 13.78
CA ASP A 90 0.16 6.63 13.21
C ASP A 90 0.37 5.89 11.89
N ALA A 91 0.00 4.60 11.84
CA ALA A 91 0.08 3.81 10.62
C ALA A 91 -0.81 4.35 9.50
N ALA A 92 -2.01 4.80 9.86
CA ALA A 92 -3.01 5.24 8.89
C ALA A 92 -2.84 6.71 8.47
N SER A 93 -2.15 7.53 9.27
CA SER A 93 -1.79 8.92 8.97
C SER A 93 -0.41 9.06 8.31
N SER A 94 0.35 7.96 8.18
CA SER A 94 1.71 8.01 7.64
C SER A 94 1.73 8.44 6.16
N PRO A 95 2.59 9.39 5.74
CA PRO A 95 2.74 9.75 4.32
C PRO A 95 3.21 8.59 3.42
N HIS A 96 3.72 7.51 4.02
CA HIS A 96 4.06 6.28 3.32
C HIS A 96 2.82 5.44 2.92
N PHE A 97 1.70 5.64 3.63
CA PHE A 97 0.38 5.09 3.33
C PHE A 97 -0.17 5.66 2.02
N GLU A 98 -0.15 6.99 1.87
CA GLU A 98 -0.54 7.72 0.65
C GLU A 98 0.26 7.26 -0.59
N LYS A 99 1.58 7.04 -0.44
CA LYS A 99 2.44 6.57 -1.54
C LYS A 99 2.14 5.13 -1.97
N LYS A 100 1.69 4.24 -1.07
CA LYS A 100 1.29 2.86 -1.42
C LYS A 100 -0.13 2.78 -1.95
N LEU A 101 -1.07 3.55 -1.41
CA LEU A 101 -2.44 3.65 -1.93
C LEU A 101 -2.45 4.11 -3.40
N ARG A 102 -1.55 5.03 -3.78
CA ARG A 102 -1.33 5.43 -5.17
C ARG A 102 -0.73 4.34 -6.07
N LYS A 103 0.09 3.42 -5.52
CA LYS A 103 0.64 2.28 -6.29
C LYS A 103 -0.42 1.20 -6.55
N GLU A 104 -1.30 0.92 -5.59
CA GLU A 104 -2.40 -0.03 -5.77
C GLU A 104 -3.49 0.49 -6.71
N LYS A 105 -3.79 1.79 -6.67
CA LYS A 105 -4.72 2.41 -7.64
C LYS A 105 -4.17 2.49 -9.06
N THR A 106 -2.86 2.28 -9.30
CA THR A 106 -2.23 2.40 -10.62
C THR A 106 -1.90 1.08 -11.30
N THR A 107 -1.90 -0.04 -10.57
CA THR A 107 -1.90 -1.37 -11.20
C THR A 107 -3.33 -1.79 -11.49
N SER A 108 -3.88 -1.25 -12.59
CA SER A 108 -5.14 -1.78 -13.13
C SER A 108 -5.02 -3.30 -13.30
N PRO A 109 -5.98 -4.11 -12.81
CA PRO A 109 -5.97 -5.56 -12.98
C PRO A 109 -5.88 -5.96 -14.47
N TYR A 110 -6.33 -5.09 -15.38
CA TYR A 110 -6.16 -5.24 -16.82
C TYR A 110 -4.68 -5.24 -17.25
N ARG A 111 -3.84 -4.37 -16.69
CA ARG A 111 -2.39 -4.33 -17.00
C ARG A 111 -1.63 -5.54 -16.45
N VAL A 112 -2.11 -6.14 -15.36
CA VAL A 112 -1.52 -7.38 -14.81
C VAL A 112 -1.92 -8.57 -15.66
N LYS A 113 -3.19 -8.65 -16.09
CA LYS A 113 -3.68 -9.66 -17.04
C LYS A 113 -2.93 -9.63 -18.36
N GLN A 114 -2.80 -8.45 -18.99
CA GLN A 114 -2.04 -8.30 -20.25
C GLN A 114 -0.58 -8.77 -20.13
N LYS A 115 0.11 -8.49 -19.02
CA LYS A 115 1.48 -8.98 -18.81
C LYS A 115 1.52 -10.50 -18.77
N ASN A 116 0.60 -11.12 -18.04
CA ASN A 116 0.53 -12.58 -17.92
C ASN A 116 0.15 -13.22 -19.27
N GLU A 117 -0.74 -12.59 -20.04
CA GLU A 117 -1.15 -13.04 -21.38
C GLU A 117 0.04 -13.06 -22.36
N ILE A 118 0.90 -12.05 -22.38
CA ILE A 118 2.08 -12.01 -23.27
C ILE A 118 3.03 -13.19 -22.97
N HIS A 119 3.23 -13.54 -21.70
CA HIS A 119 4.11 -14.65 -21.33
C HIS A 119 3.51 -16.03 -21.60
N GLN A 120 2.20 -16.11 -21.87
CA GLN A 120 1.52 -17.34 -22.27
C GLN A 120 1.52 -17.56 -23.79
N LEU A 121 1.80 -16.52 -24.59
CA LEU A 121 1.87 -16.63 -26.04
C LEU A 121 3.01 -17.55 -26.48
N PRO A 122 2.89 -18.26 -27.62
CA PRO A 122 3.98 -18.99 -28.23
C PRO A 122 5.23 -18.12 -28.42
N PRO A 123 6.45 -18.71 -28.38
CA PRO A 123 7.69 -17.93 -28.45
C PRO A 123 7.80 -16.96 -29.63
N ARG A 124 7.28 -17.31 -30.82
CA ARG A 124 7.28 -16.41 -31.99
C ARG A 124 6.34 -15.21 -31.85
N GLU A 125 5.12 -15.43 -31.38
CA GLU A 125 4.13 -14.36 -31.17
C GLU A 125 4.54 -13.43 -30.02
N ARG A 126 5.15 -14.00 -28.98
CA ARG A 126 5.72 -13.24 -27.87
C ARG A 126 6.86 -12.32 -28.34
N LEU A 127 7.68 -12.79 -29.28
CA LEU A 127 8.76 -12.00 -29.86
C LEU A 127 8.21 -10.77 -30.62
N GLU A 128 7.15 -10.95 -31.42
CA GLU A 128 6.46 -9.85 -32.10
C GLU A 128 5.96 -8.79 -31.10
N LYS A 129 5.36 -9.22 -29.98
CA LYS A 129 4.94 -8.30 -28.91
C LYS A 129 6.08 -7.56 -28.24
N TYR A 130 7.27 -8.16 -28.13
CA TYR A 130 8.43 -7.44 -27.63
C TYR A 130 8.97 -6.41 -28.63
N TYR A 131 8.89 -6.65 -29.93
CA TYR A 131 9.21 -5.65 -30.94
C TYR A 131 8.22 -4.48 -30.96
N GLU A 132 6.91 -4.75 -30.89
CA GLU A 132 5.89 -3.70 -30.73
C GLU A 132 6.18 -2.83 -29.49
N ALA A 133 6.48 -3.47 -28.36
CA ALA A 133 6.84 -2.77 -27.12
C ALA A 133 8.15 -1.97 -27.25
N LEU A 134 9.15 -2.51 -27.97
CA LEU A 134 10.41 -1.83 -28.25
C LEU A 134 10.20 -0.57 -29.08
N GLN A 135 9.36 -0.64 -30.11
CA GLN A 135 9.00 0.51 -30.93
C GLN A 135 8.31 1.59 -30.09
N ALA A 136 7.31 1.23 -29.29
CA ALA A 136 6.63 2.17 -28.40
C ALA A 136 7.59 2.83 -27.38
N LEU A 137 8.60 2.10 -26.91
CA LEU A 137 9.64 2.66 -26.03
C LEU A 137 10.57 3.64 -26.78
N ASN A 138 10.92 3.36 -28.04
CA ASN A 138 11.70 4.27 -28.87
C ASN A 138 10.94 5.57 -29.15
N ASP A 139 9.69 5.47 -29.57
CA ASP A 139 8.83 6.63 -29.85
C ASP A 139 8.68 7.50 -28.60
N LYS A 140 8.51 6.86 -27.44
CA LYS A 140 8.45 7.57 -26.16
C LYS A 140 9.75 8.29 -25.81
N ILE A 141 10.91 7.67 -26.06
CA ILE A 141 12.21 8.32 -25.81
C ILE A 141 12.39 9.50 -26.76
N ALA A 142 12.00 9.38 -28.02
CA ALA A 142 12.05 10.47 -28.98
C ALA A 142 11.20 11.66 -28.50
N LEU A 143 9.93 11.42 -28.16
CA LEU A 143 9.04 12.45 -27.63
C LEU A 143 9.59 13.12 -26.37
N GLN A 144 10.13 12.34 -25.43
CA GLN A 144 10.72 12.88 -24.20
C GLN A 144 11.96 13.74 -24.46
N LYS A 145 12.78 13.37 -25.47
CA LYS A 145 13.92 14.17 -25.89
C LYS A 145 13.46 15.47 -26.54
N ASP A 146 12.46 15.42 -27.42
CA ASP A 146 11.89 16.62 -28.04
C ASP A 146 11.37 17.59 -26.96
N GLN A 147 10.63 17.08 -25.97
CA GLN A 147 10.19 17.85 -24.82
C GLN A 147 11.35 18.44 -24.02
N TYR A 148 12.44 17.68 -23.83
CA TYR A 148 13.63 18.16 -23.13
C TYR A 148 14.32 19.32 -23.87
N TYR A 149 14.38 19.26 -25.20
CA TYR A 149 14.95 20.33 -26.02
C TYR A 149 14.06 21.58 -26.05
N LEU A 150 12.74 21.41 -25.98
CA LEU A 150 11.77 22.51 -25.96
C LEU A 150 11.61 23.16 -24.57
N ALA A 151 11.95 22.44 -23.50
CA ALA A 151 11.84 22.95 -22.14
C ALA A 151 12.81 24.12 -21.90
N THR A 152 12.33 25.14 -21.21
CA THR A 152 13.14 26.32 -20.82
C THR A 152 13.51 26.27 -19.33
N ASP A 153 12.67 25.62 -18.51
CA ASP A 153 12.90 25.47 -17.06
C ASP A 153 13.88 24.33 -16.76
N GLU A 154 14.86 24.61 -15.90
CA GLU A 154 15.88 23.67 -15.48
C GLU A 154 15.29 22.54 -14.63
N LEU A 155 14.25 22.83 -13.83
CA LEU A 155 13.59 21.79 -13.02
C LEU A 155 12.83 20.80 -13.91
N GLU A 156 12.13 21.28 -14.92
CA GLU A 156 11.44 20.46 -15.93
C GLU A 156 12.43 19.59 -16.71
N LYS A 157 13.57 20.17 -17.13
CA LYS A 157 14.67 19.43 -17.78
C LYS A 157 15.19 18.28 -16.92
N GLN A 158 15.43 18.52 -15.63
CA GLN A 158 15.89 17.46 -14.72
C GLN A 158 14.86 16.33 -14.58
N GLN A 159 13.57 16.65 -14.55
CA GLN A 159 12.51 15.64 -14.51
C GLN A 159 12.45 14.82 -15.80
N LEU A 160 12.49 15.49 -16.95
CA LEU A 160 12.52 14.85 -18.27
C LEU A 160 13.75 13.96 -18.42
N GLN A 161 14.92 14.39 -17.97
CA GLN A 161 16.14 13.59 -17.97
C GLN A 161 15.99 12.30 -17.15
N ARG A 162 15.39 12.38 -15.95
CA ARG A 162 15.08 11.18 -15.15
C ARG A 162 14.10 10.25 -15.88
N HIS A 163 13.10 10.81 -16.55
CA HIS A 163 12.14 10.02 -17.33
C HIS A 163 12.77 9.33 -18.55
N ILE A 164 13.67 10.01 -19.25
CA ILE A 164 14.44 9.45 -20.38
C ILE A 164 15.28 8.28 -19.87
N THR A 165 16.07 8.49 -18.81
CA THR A 165 16.94 7.45 -18.22
C THR A 165 16.13 6.21 -17.82
N HIS A 166 14.99 6.39 -17.15
CA HIS A 166 14.14 5.28 -16.77
C HIS A 166 13.54 4.55 -17.98
N THR A 167 13.16 5.28 -19.03
CA THR A 167 12.62 4.66 -20.26
C THR A 167 13.71 3.91 -21.03
N GLN A 168 14.95 4.41 -21.05
CA GLN A 168 16.12 3.71 -21.60
C GLN A 168 16.44 2.42 -20.85
N GLN A 169 16.41 2.42 -19.52
CA GLN A 169 16.59 1.20 -18.73
C GLN A 169 15.53 0.13 -19.07
N ARG A 170 14.28 0.54 -19.30
CA ARG A 170 13.22 -0.37 -19.74
C ARG A 170 13.46 -0.90 -21.16
N LYS A 171 13.96 -0.06 -22.06
CA LYS A 171 14.37 -0.48 -23.41
C LYS A 171 15.48 -1.54 -23.36
N ALA A 172 16.50 -1.35 -22.53
CA ALA A 172 17.60 -2.31 -22.37
C ALA A 172 17.07 -3.69 -21.96
N ARG A 173 16.21 -3.75 -20.94
CA ARG A 173 15.58 -5.01 -20.50
C ARG A 173 14.71 -5.67 -21.59
N CYS A 174 14.04 -4.87 -22.41
CA CYS A 174 13.25 -5.38 -23.53
C CYS A 174 14.15 -6.03 -24.59
N LEU A 175 15.28 -5.40 -24.92
CA LEU A 175 16.28 -5.93 -25.86
C LEU A 175 16.92 -7.22 -25.34
N GLU A 176 17.26 -7.28 -24.05
CA GLU A 176 17.76 -8.51 -23.41
C GLU A 176 16.75 -9.66 -23.52
N ALA A 177 15.46 -9.38 -23.28
CA ALA A 177 14.41 -10.38 -23.39
C ALA A 177 14.20 -10.85 -24.84
N ILE A 178 14.29 -9.95 -25.81
CA ILE A 178 14.25 -10.27 -27.25
C ILE A 178 15.42 -11.17 -27.61
N ALA A 179 16.65 -10.77 -27.30
CA ALA A 179 17.86 -11.53 -27.64
C ALA A 179 17.83 -12.95 -27.07
N THR A 180 17.43 -13.10 -25.81
CA THR A 180 17.29 -14.42 -25.15
C THR A 180 16.24 -15.29 -25.87
N LEU A 181 15.12 -14.70 -26.28
CA LEU A 181 14.03 -15.41 -26.94
C LEU A 181 14.37 -15.78 -28.39
N GLU A 182 15.09 -14.93 -29.11
CA GLU A 182 15.62 -15.20 -30.44
C GLU A 182 16.66 -16.34 -30.39
N GLU A 183 17.56 -16.31 -29.41
CA GLU A 183 18.54 -17.38 -29.19
C GLU A 183 17.83 -18.71 -28.94
N TYR A 184 16.86 -18.74 -28.02
CA TYR A 184 16.04 -19.93 -27.79
C TYR A 184 15.37 -20.45 -29.06
N LEU A 185 14.77 -19.56 -29.86
CA LEU A 185 14.10 -19.90 -31.12
C LEU A 185 15.07 -20.40 -32.19
N SER A 186 16.33 -19.96 -32.16
CA SER A 186 17.38 -20.44 -33.08
C SER A 186 17.91 -21.82 -32.71
N LEU A 187 17.93 -22.16 -31.42
CA LEU A 187 18.35 -23.46 -30.88
C LEU A 187 17.25 -24.53 -30.97
N THR A 188 15.99 -24.12 -31.11
CA THR A 188 14.82 -25.01 -31.20
C THR A 188 14.27 -25.15 -32.61
N LYS A 189 15.01 -24.67 -33.63
CA LYS A 189 14.71 -24.85 -35.06
C LYS A 189 15.13 -26.22 -35.56
#